data_AF-A0A7L3BCB4-F1
#
_entry.id   AF-A0A7L3BCB4-F1
#
_cell.length_a   1.000
_cell.length_b   1.000
_cell.length_c   1.000
_cell.angle_alpha   90.00
_cell.angle_beta   90.00
_cell.angle_gamma   90.00
#
_symmetry.space_group_name_H-M   'P 1'
#
loop_
_entity.id
_entity.type
_entity.pdbx_description
1 polymer ?
#
loop_
_entity_poly.entity_id
_entity_poly.type
_entity_poly.pdbx_seq_one_letter_code
_entity_poly.pdbx_strand_id
1 'polypeptide(L)'
;PQRYTESSRLPCIPHQLKCLLMVVLVVVVLVVVIVTFLLMGLHITETHAETVLRMTIHGLEGEGTPQHLAMSQKERTGTFAVRDGLNASAVVVYDYGKLLVGYRSWRHRACYVTRVDEDNIPGLDTVTNTFQRRAEMKDAGTTAAPLADRSILGTTVNILCSTVPIYWA
;
A
#
# COMPACT_ATOMS: atom_id res chain seq x y z
N PRO A 1 48.47 -19.15 74.14
CA PRO A 1 48.38 -17.79 73.52
C PRO A 1 49.65 -17.51 72.69
N GLN A 2 49.64 -17.12 71.42
CA GLN A 2 48.70 -16.33 70.62
C GLN A 2 48.48 -17.00 69.25
N ARG A 3 47.22 -17.04 68.76
CA ARG A 3 46.92 -17.43 67.38
C ARG A 3 47.28 -16.25 66.46
N TYR A 4 48.25 -16.44 65.58
CA TYR A 4 48.40 -15.57 64.41
C TYR A 4 47.33 -15.96 63.40
N THR A 5 46.30 -15.13 63.26
CA THR A 5 45.34 -15.19 62.15
C THR A 5 46.03 -14.65 60.90
N GLU A 6 46.25 -15.52 59.92
CA GLU A 6 46.62 -15.10 58.56
C GLU A 6 45.51 -14.21 57.99
N SER A 7 45.85 -12.94 57.75
CA SER A 7 45.02 -12.02 57.00
C SER A 7 45.03 -12.46 55.53
N SER A 8 43.87 -12.91 55.04
CA SER A 8 43.67 -13.19 53.61
C SER A 8 43.86 -11.90 52.81
N ARG A 9 45.04 -11.75 52.20
CA ARG A 9 45.28 -10.69 51.22
C ARG A 9 44.49 -11.05 49.96
N LEU A 10 43.50 -10.22 49.63
CA LEU A 10 42.83 -10.31 48.33
C LEU A 10 43.89 -10.27 47.22
N PRO A 11 43.86 -11.21 46.26
CA PRO A 11 44.83 -11.24 45.19
C PRO A 11 44.73 -9.95 44.38
N CYS A 12 45.86 -9.25 44.24
CA CYS A 12 46.00 -8.08 43.38
C CYS A 12 45.59 -8.48 41.95
N ILE A 13 44.39 -8.10 41.53
CA ILE A 13 43.93 -8.30 40.16
C ILE A 13 44.94 -7.58 39.25
N PRO A 14 45.61 -8.28 38.32
CA PRO A 14 46.59 -7.65 37.46
C PRO A 14 45.91 -6.52 36.70
N HIS A 15 46.47 -5.32 36.76
CA HIS A 15 45.92 -4.10 36.16
C HIS A 15 45.52 -4.31 34.69
N GLN A 16 46.29 -5.14 33.98
CA GLN A 16 46.04 -5.55 32.60
C GLN A 16 44.68 -6.26 32.41
N LEU A 17 44.28 -7.12 33.35
CA LEU A 17 42.99 -7.82 33.30
C LEU A 17 41.83 -6.87 33.55
N LYS A 18 41.98 -5.89 34.47
CA LYS A 18 40.98 -4.83 34.68
C LYS A 18 40.81 -3.95 33.45
N CYS A 19 41.91 -3.53 32.82
CA CYS A 19 41.86 -2.76 31.58
C CYS A 19 41.18 -3.55 30.45
N LEU A 20 41.54 -4.82 30.28
CA LEU A 20 40.94 -5.67 29.26
C LEU A 20 39.44 -5.88 29.48
N LEU A 21 39.01 -6.06 30.74
CA LEU A 21 37.60 -6.20 31.11
C LEU A 21 36.81 -4.91 30.87
N MET A 22 37.43 -3.74 31.11
CA MET A 22 36.83 -2.44 30.76
C MET A 22 36.69 -2.25 29.25
N VAL A 23 37.70 -2.63 28.45
CA VAL A 23 37.61 -2.59 26.99
C VAL A 23 36.51 -3.50 26.48
N VAL A 24 36.43 -4.73 26.98
CA VAL A 24 35.35 -5.68 26.62
C VAL A 24 33.99 -5.10 27.00
N LEU A 25 33.83 -4.51 28.17
CA LEU A 25 32.58 -3.86 28.58
C LEU A 25 32.18 -2.73 27.63
N VAL A 26 33.12 -1.86 27.27
CA VAL A 26 32.87 -0.76 26.33
C VAL A 26 32.44 -1.29 24.96
N VAL A 27 33.10 -2.34 24.46
CA VAL A 27 32.74 -2.98 23.18
C VAL A 27 31.34 -3.59 23.26
N VAL A 28 30.99 -4.29 24.35
CA VAL A 28 29.65 -4.85 24.55
C VAL A 28 28.59 -3.75 24.58
N VAL A 29 28.83 -2.66 25.31
CA VAL A 29 27.91 -1.50 25.35
C VAL A 29 27.75 -0.91 23.96
N LEU A 30 28.83 -0.73 23.20
CA LEU A 30 28.78 -0.23 21.83
C LEU A 30 27.94 -1.13 20.91
N VAL A 31 28.12 -2.45 21.00
CA VAL A 31 27.34 -3.43 20.23
C VAL A 31 25.85 -3.34 20.58
N VAL A 32 25.50 -3.23 21.88
CA VAL A 32 24.11 -3.06 22.31
C VAL A 32 23.50 -1.77 21.77
N VAL A 33 24.24 -0.66 21.76
CA VAL A 33 23.79 0.62 21.18
C VAL A 33 23.56 0.50 19.68
N ILE A 34 24.44 -0.18 18.95
CA ILE A 34 24.27 -0.41 17.50
C ILE A 34 23.03 -1.26 17.25
N VAL A 35 22.87 -2.38 17.96
CA VAL A 35 21.72 -3.29 17.80
C VAL A 35 20.40 -2.57 18.09
N THR A 36 20.35 -1.76 19.15
CA THR A 36 19.15 -0.98 19.48
C THR A 36 18.80 0.05 18.41
N PHE A 37 19.79 0.77 17.88
CA PHE A 37 19.58 1.70 16.76
C PHE A 37 19.07 0.99 15.50
N LEU A 38 19.66 -0.16 15.15
CA LEU A 38 19.24 -0.95 13.99
C LEU A 38 17.81 -1.46 14.15
N LEU A 39 17.45 -1.96 15.34
CA LEU A 39 16.10 -2.41 15.64
C LEU A 39 15.09 -1.27 15.61
N MET A 40 15.42 -0.09 16.16
CA MET A 40 14.56 1.09 16.08
C MET A 40 14.37 1.55 14.64
N GLY A 41 15.44 1.58 13.83
CA GLY A 41 15.38 1.92 12.41
C GLY A 41 14.48 0.97 11.63
N LEU A 42 14.57 -0.34 11.91
CA LEU A 42 13.71 -1.33 11.27
C LEU A 42 12.23 -1.13 11.64
N HIS A 43 11.94 -0.92 12.92
CA HIS A 43 10.58 -0.73 13.43
C HIS A 43 9.91 0.55 12.89
N ILE A 44 10.68 1.64 12.79
CA ILE A 44 10.18 2.93 12.26
C ILE A 44 9.91 2.83 10.76
N THR A 45 10.70 2.02 10.04
CA THR A 45 10.51 1.79 8.60
C THR A 45 9.20 1.05 8.32
N GLU A 46 8.77 0.15 9.22
CA GLU A 46 7.52 -0.59 9.10
C GLU A 46 6.29 0.27 9.43
N THR A 47 6.38 1.16 10.44
CA THR A 47 5.23 2.00 10.87
C THR A 47 4.78 3.05 9.83
N HIS A 48 5.61 3.35 8.83
CA HIS A 48 5.29 4.29 7.74
C HIS A 48 5.36 3.68 6.34
N ALA A 49 5.62 2.37 6.21
CA ALA A 49 5.59 1.71 4.92
C ALA A 49 4.14 1.69 4.39
N GLU A 50 3.87 2.44 3.33
CA GLU A 50 2.61 2.35 2.62
C GLU A 50 2.47 0.94 2.05
N THR A 51 1.62 0.10 2.67
CA THR A 51 1.40 -1.28 2.26
C THR A 51 0.57 -1.31 0.97
N VAL A 52 1.26 -1.28 -0.18
CA VAL A 52 0.66 -1.50 -1.50
C VAL A 52 0.85 -2.96 -1.90
N LEU A 53 -0.23 -3.74 -1.81
CA LEU A 53 -0.24 -5.14 -2.16
C LEU A 53 -0.50 -5.29 -3.66
N ARG A 54 0.54 -5.62 -4.44
CA ARG A 54 0.41 -5.92 -5.87
C ARG A 54 0.36 -7.42 -6.10
N MET A 55 -0.69 -7.88 -6.78
CA MET A 55 -0.85 -9.30 -7.14
C MET A 55 -1.26 -9.41 -8.60
N THR A 56 -0.91 -10.53 -9.23
CA THR A 56 -1.46 -10.92 -10.52
C THR A 56 -2.43 -12.07 -10.24
N ILE A 57 -3.72 -11.86 -10.48
CA ILE A 57 -4.70 -12.94 -10.39
C ILE A 57 -4.67 -13.71 -11.72
N HIS A 58 -4.37 -15.00 -11.62
CA HIS A 58 -4.60 -15.96 -12.69
C HIS A 58 -6.06 -16.42 -12.61
N GLY A 59 -6.75 -16.48 -13.74
CA GLY A 59 -8.15 -16.93 -13.81
C GLY A 59 -8.32 -18.32 -13.16
N LEU A 60 -9.45 -18.52 -12.48
CA LEU A 60 -9.77 -19.71 -11.67
C LEU A 60 -9.68 -21.05 -12.42
N GLU A 61 -9.64 -21.05 -13.75
CA GLU A 61 -9.57 -22.26 -14.59
C GLU A 61 -8.35 -22.30 -15.54
N GLY A 62 -7.37 -21.40 -15.37
CA GLY A 62 -6.25 -21.25 -16.32
C GLY A 62 -6.66 -20.62 -17.66
N GLU A 63 -7.96 -20.41 -17.87
CA GLU A 63 -8.53 -19.66 -18.97
C GLU A 63 -8.86 -18.24 -18.50
N GLY A 64 -8.01 -17.28 -18.85
CA GLY A 64 -8.18 -15.88 -18.47
C GLY A 64 -6.90 -15.09 -18.62
N THR A 65 -6.99 -13.83 -19.07
CA THR A 65 -5.82 -12.96 -19.10
C THR A 65 -5.37 -12.64 -17.67
N PRO A 66 -4.05 -12.68 -17.38
CA PRO A 66 -3.54 -12.29 -16.07
C PRO A 66 -4.05 -10.90 -15.69
N GLN A 67 -4.76 -10.80 -14.57
CA GLN A 67 -5.32 -9.53 -14.13
C GLN A 67 -4.42 -8.91 -13.07
N HIS A 68 -3.91 -7.72 -13.36
CA HIS A 68 -3.08 -6.98 -12.41
C HIS A 68 -3.96 -6.24 -11.40
N LEU A 69 -3.71 -6.53 -10.13
CA LEU A 69 -4.32 -5.90 -8.98
C LEU A 69 -3.29 -5.14 -8.17
N ALA A 70 -3.67 -3.96 -7.69
CA ALA A 70 -2.97 -3.31 -6.59
C ALA A 70 -3.98 -2.87 -5.54
N MET A 71 -3.71 -3.16 -4.28
CA MET A 71 -4.52 -2.72 -3.15
C MET A 71 -3.71 -1.81 -2.25
N SER A 72 -4.31 -0.71 -1.80
CA SER A 72 -3.76 0.16 -0.77
C SER A 72 -4.62 0.01 0.48
N GLN A 73 -4.03 -0.55 1.55
CA GLN A 73 -4.74 -0.69 2.81
C GLN A 73 -4.99 0.70 3.45
N LYS A 74 -4.00 1.59 3.33
CA LYS A 74 -4.06 2.97 3.84
C LYS A 74 -5.16 3.80 3.19
N GLU A 75 -5.29 3.71 1.86
CA GLU A 75 -6.33 4.45 1.13
C GLU A 75 -7.66 3.68 1.04
N ARG A 76 -7.69 2.42 1.49
CA ARG A 76 -8.83 1.49 1.34
C ARG A 76 -9.31 1.42 -0.12
N THR A 77 -8.36 1.22 -1.03
CA THR A 77 -8.63 1.19 -2.48
C THR A 77 -8.09 -0.06 -3.15
N GLY A 78 -8.81 -0.55 -4.17
CA GLY A 78 -8.36 -1.61 -5.07
C GLY A 78 -8.32 -1.11 -6.52
N THR A 79 -7.21 -1.30 -7.22
CA THR A 79 -7.03 -0.88 -8.62
C THR A 79 -6.86 -2.09 -9.53
N PHE A 80 -7.60 -2.11 -10.64
CA PHE A 80 -7.69 -3.22 -11.57
C PHE A 80 -7.37 -2.72 -12.98
N ALA A 81 -6.41 -3.36 -13.65
CA ALA A 81 -6.24 -3.16 -15.08
C ALA A 81 -7.25 -4.05 -15.84
N VAL A 82 -8.05 -3.43 -16.70
CA VAL A 82 -9.07 -4.12 -17.50
C VAL A 82 -8.89 -3.79 -18.99
N ARG A 83 -9.46 -4.64 -19.85
CA ARG A 83 -9.52 -4.38 -21.29
C ARG A 83 -10.76 -3.59 -21.62
N ASP A 84 -10.60 -2.62 -22.53
CA ASP A 84 -11.64 -1.70 -22.94
C ASP A 84 -12.11 -1.92 -24.38
N GLY A 85 -12.46 -3.16 -24.71
CA GLY A 85 -12.71 -3.57 -26.09
C GLY A 85 -11.54 -3.24 -27.02
N LEU A 86 -11.75 -3.34 -28.34
CA LEU A 86 -10.93 -2.81 -29.46
C LEU A 86 -9.43 -2.48 -29.16
N ASN A 87 -8.71 -3.41 -28.53
CA ASN A 87 -7.31 -3.26 -28.10
C ASN A 87 -6.99 -2.08 -27.16
N ALA A 88 -7.98 -1.44 -26.55
CA ALA A 88 -7.77 -0.39 -25.57
C ALA A 88 -7.67 -0.96 -24.15
N SER A 89 -6.98 -0.25 -23.26
CA SER A 89 -6.92 -0.56 -21.85
C SER A 89 -7.70 0.47 -21.03
N ALA A 90 -8.21 0.03 -19.90
CA ALA A 90 -8.80 0.88 -18.89
C ALA A 90 -8.32 0.47 -17.50
N VAL A 91 -8.49 1.38 -16.56
CA VAL A 91 -8.21 1.14 -15.14
C VAL A 91 -9.50 1.38 -14.38
N VAL A 92 -9.83 0.45 -13.49
CA VAL A 92 -10.94 0.55 -12.53
C VAL A 92 -10.35 0.70 -11.14
N VAL A 93 -10.84 1.67 -10.38
CA VAL A 93 -10.45 1.91 -8.99
C VAL A 93 -11.69 1.82 -8.12
N TYR A 94 -11.73 0.80 -7.25
CA TYR A 94 -12.66 0.73 -6.14
C TYR A 94 -12.09 1.54 -4.98
N ASP A 95 -12.82 2.55 -4.54
CA ASP A 95 -12.53 3.32 -3.34
C ASP A 95 -13.55 2.94 -2.27
N TYR A 96 -13.18 1.95 -1.45
CA TYR A 96 -14.04 1.45 -0.37
C TYR A 96 -14.16 2.46 0.77
N GLY A 97 -13.21 3.40 0.90
CA GLY A 97 -13.29 4.47 1.89
C GLY A 97 -14.32 5.55 1.53
N LYS A 98 -14.56 5.76 0.24
CA LYS A 98 -15.55 6.74 -0.27
C LYS A 98 -16.81 6.12 -0.83
N LEU A 99 -16.90 4.79 -0.87
CA LEU A 99 -17.99 4.03 -1.48
C LEU A 99 -18.23 4.48 -2.94
N LEU A 100 -17.13 4.57 -3.70
CA LEU A 100 -17.12 5.00 -5.09
C LEU A 100 -16.29 4.04 -5.95
N VAL A 101 -16.66 3.92 -7.21
CA VAL A 101 -15.85 3.25 -8.22
C VAL A 101 -15.56 4.22 -9.35
N GLY A 102 -14.28 4.36 -9.70
CA GLY A 102 -13.80 5.16 -10.82
C GLY A 102 -13.33 4.29 -11.97
N TYR A 103 -13.57 4.74 -13.19
CA TYR A 103 -13.13 4.08 -14.41
C TYR A 103 -12.52 5.10 -15.37
N ARG A 104 -11.35 4.76 -15.89
CA ARG A 104 -10.64 5.55 -16.89
C ARG A 104 -10.18 4.65 -18.02
N SER A 105 -10.78 4.85 -19.19
CA SER A 105 -10.29 4.28 -20.44
C SER A 105 -9.28 5.18 -21.12
N TRP A 106 -8.30 4.56 -21.78
CA TRP A 106 -7.35 5.26 -22.65
C TRP A 106 -7.97 5.72 -23.98
N ARG A 107 -9.04 5.05 -24.42
CA ARG A 107 -9.77 5.37 -25.66
C ARG A 107 -10.64 6.61 -25.51
N HIS A 108 -11.35 6.71 -24.39
CA HIS A 108 -12.31 7.78 -24.15
C HIS A 108 -11.62 9.01 -23.52
N ARG A 109 -12.08 10.23 -23.80
CA ARG A 109 -11.57 11.47 -23.17
C ARG A 109 -12.38 11.88 -21.94
N ALA A 110 -12.74 10.92 -21.10
CA ALA A 110 -13.51 11.12 -19.89
C ALA A 110 -13.14 10.09 -18.82
N CYS A 111 -13.36 10.47 -17.56
CA CYS A 111 -13.42 9.54 -16.45
C CYS A 111 -14.88 9.36 -16.06
N TYR A 112 -15.24 8.15 -15.63
CA TYR A 112 -16.58 7.88 -15.12
C TYR A 112 -16.48 7.41 -13.68
N VAL A 113 -17.44 7.84 -12.87
CA VAL A 113 -17.56 7.41 -11.47
C VAL A 113 -18.98 6.97 -11.17
N THR A 114 -19.13 6.02 -10.26
CA THR A 114 -20.43 5.62 -9.73
C THR A 114 -20.33 5.37 -8.23
N ARG A 115 -21.45 5.55 -7.52
CA ARG A 115 -21.56 5.19 -6.11
C ARG A 115 -21.78 3.69 -5.98
N VAL A 116 -21.23 3.14 -4.93
CA VAL A 116 -21.46 1.74 -4.54
C VAL A 116 -22.06 1.69 -3.16
N ASP A 117 -22.85 0.64 -2.93
CA ASP A 117 -23.41 0.33 -1.64
C ASP A 117 -22.38 -0.49 -0.83
N GLU A 118 -22.28 -0.23 0.47
CA GLU A 118 -21.34 -0.94 1.35
C GLU A 118 -21.73 -2.43 1.46
N ASP A 119 -23.02 -2.74 1.43
CA ASP A 119 -23.54 -4.11 1.56
C ASP A 119 -23.59 -4.84 0.21
N ASN A 120 -23.48 -4.12 -0.91
CA ASN A 120 -23.63 -4.67 -2.25
C ASN A 120 -22.62 -4.07 -3.24
N ILE A 121 -21.36 -4.48 -3.10
CA ILE A 121 -20.28 -4.04 -3.99
C ILE A 121 -20.32 -4.86 -5.29
N PRO A 122 -20.54 -4.22 -6.45
CA PRO A 122 -20.63 -4.91 -7.73
C PRO A 122 -19.27 -5.49 -8.16
N GLY A 123 -19.31 -6.68 -8.77
CA GLY A 123 -18.14 -7.32 -9.34
C GLY A 123 -17.51 -6.54 -10.50
N LEU A 124 -16.24 -6.80 -10.77
CA LEU A 124 -15.44 -6.07 -11.75
C LEU A 124 -16.04 -6.10 -13.16
N ASP A 125 -16.58 -7.24 -13.59
CA ASP A 125 -17.17 -7.40 -14.92
C ASP A 125 -18.44 -6.55 -15.08
N THR A 126 -19.28 -6.53 -14.04
CA THR A 126 -20.50 -5.72 -14.00
C THR A 126 -20.18 -4.24 -14.09
N VAL A 127 -19.21 -3.79 -13.31
CA VAL A 127 -18.74 -2.40 -13.30
C VAL A 127 -18.14 -2.01 -14.65
N THR A 128 -17.24 -2.82 -15.18
CA THR A 128 -16.54 -2.54 -16.44
C THR A 128 -17.52 -2.45 -17.60
N ASN A 129 -18.48 -3.38 -17.71
CA ASN A 129 -19.53 -3.34 -18.73
C ASN A 129 -20.39 -2.08 -18.61
N THR A 130 -20.77 -1.70 -17.39
CA THR A 130 -21.60 -0.51 -17.15
C THR A 130 -20.90 0.76 -17.62
N PHE A 131 -19.61 0.92 -17.28
CA PHE A 131 -18.83 2.07 -17.72
C PHE A 131 -18.55 2.09 -19.22
N GLN A 132 -18.26 0.95 -19.82
CA GLN A 132 -18.08 0.83 -21.28
C GLN A 132 -19.31 1.31 -22.04
N ARG A 133 -20.47 0.77 -21.67
CA ARG A 133 -21.74 1.16 -22.28
C ARG A 133 -22.01 2.65 -22.13
N ARG A 134 -21.70 3.22 -20.96
CA ARG A 134 -21.85 4.65 -20.71
C ARG A 134 -20.91 5.48 -21.58
N ALA A 135 -19.67 5.04 -21.73
CA ALA A 135 -18.69 5.71 -22.57
C ALA A 135 -19.11 5.70 -24.05
N GLU A 136 -19.61 4.57 -24.54
CA GLU A 136 -20.13 4.44 -25.90
C GLU A 136 -21.36 5.32 -26.15
N MET A 137 -22.31 5.37 -25.21
CA MET A 137 -23.49 6.26 -25.30
C MET A 137 -23.10 7.74 -25.32
N LYS A 138 -22.07 8.12 -24.55
CA LYS A 138 -21.56 9.49 -24.57
C LYS A 138 -20.89 9.82 -25.90
N ASP A 139 -20.05 8.95 -26.42
CA ASP A 139 -19.37 9.16 -27.71
C ASP A 139 -20.36 9.19 -28.87
N ALA A 140 -21.46 8.44 -28.79
CA ALA A 140 -22.57 8.48 -29.73
C ALA A 140 -23.50 9.71 -29.53
N GLY A 141 -23.24 10.58 -28.56
CA GLY A 141 -24.05 11.76 -28.27
C GLY A 141 -25.46 11.45 -27.73
N THR A 142 -25.72 10.22 -27.30
CA THR A 142 -27.06 9.75 -26.90
C THR A 142 -27.38 10.01 -25.44
N THR A 143 -26.40 10.36 -24.60
CA THR A 143 -26.63 10.65 -23.18
C THR A 143 -25.79 11.81 -22.65
N ALA A 144 -26.45 12.76 -21.97
CA ALA A 144 -25.80 13.75 -21.14
C ALA A 144 -25.57 13.17 -19.73
N ALA A 145 -24.33 12.74 -19.46
CA ALA A 145 -23.92 12.38 -18.11
C ALA A 145 -23.62 13.66 -17.30
N PRO A 146 -24.10 13.79 -16.05
CA PRO A 146 -23.79 14.96 -15.23
C PRO A 146 -22.32 14.91 -14.81
N LEU A 147 -21.68 16.09 -14.69
CA LEU A 147 -20.32 16.18 -14.17
C LEU A 147 -20.27 15.78 -12.69
N ALA A 148 -19.24 15.02 -12.33
CA ALA A 148 -18.94 14.71 -10.95
C ALA A 148 -17.99 15.76 -10.35
N ASP A 149 -18.22 16.11 -9.10
CA ASP A 149 -17.31 16.98 -8.33
C ASP A 149 -16.06 16.19 -7.94
N ARG A 150 -14.89 16.84 -8.01
CA ARG A 150 -13.62 16.25 -7.56
C ARG A 150 -13.51 16.20 -6.04
N SER A 151 -14.24 17.06 -5.32
CA SER A 151 -14.18 17.14 -3.86
C SER A 151 -14.60 15.84 -3.15
N ILE A 152 -15.43 15.02 -3.81
CA ILE A 152 -15.95 13.77 -3.26
C ILE A 152 -15.04 12.56 -3.52
N LEU A 153 -14.02 12.71 -4.37
CA LEU A 153 -13.16 11.61 -4.81
C LEU A 153 -12.02 11.38 -3.81
N GLY A 154 -11.62 10.14 -3.62
CA GLY A 154 -10.35 9.81 -2.96
C GLY A 154 -9.16 10.13 -3.84
N THR A 155 -7.98 10.17 -3.22
CA THR A 155 -6.70 10.52 -3.86
C THR A 155 -6.45 9.68 -5.11
N THR A 156 -6.63 8.36 -5.03
CA THR A 156 -6.37 7.42 -6.13
C THR A 156 -7.23 7.72 -7.35
N VAL A 157 -8.53 7.95 -7.16
CA VAL A 157 -9.48 8.26 -8.25
C VAL A 157 -9.18 9.64 -8.82
N ASN A 158 -8.83 10.61 -7.97
CA ASN A 158 -8.49 11.96 -8.42
C ASN A 158 -7.20 11.97 -9.28
N ILE A 159 -6.20 11.18 -8.91
CA ILE A 159 -4.99 10.96 -9.72
C ILE A 159 -5.36 10.32 -11.06
N LEU A 160 -6.16 9.25 -11.02
CA LEU A 160 -6.59 8.52 -12.22
C LEU A 160 -7.30 9.43 -13.24
N CYS A 161 -8.15 10.34 -12.75
CA CYS A 161 -8.98 11.21 -13.57
C CYS A 161 -8.41 12.63 -13.78
N SER A 162 -7.17 12.88 -13.35
CA SER A 162 -6.60 14.24 -13.23
C SER A 162 -6.63 15.08 -14.52
N THR A 163 -6.45 14.44 -15.68
CA THR A 163 -6.32 15.09 -17.00
C THR A 163 -7.60 15.16 -17.82
N VAL A 164 -8.73 14.67 -17.29
CA VAL A 164 -10.00 14.58 -18.02
C VAL A 164 -11.20 15.01 -17.19
N PRO A 165 -12.30 15.43 -17.84
CA PRO A 165 -13.57 15.65 -17.14
C PRO A 165 -14.12 14.34 -16.56
N ILE A 166 -14.80 14.47 -15.42
CA ILE A 166 -15.34 13.34 -14.65
C ILE A 166 -16.85 13.39 -14.73
N TYR A 167 -17.48 12.27 -15.03
CA TYR A 167 -18.92 12.15 -15.18
C TYR A 167 -19.49 11.03 -14.32
N TRP A 168 -20.74 11.18 -13.93
CA TRP A 168 -21.48 10.08 -13.32
C TRP A 168 -21.91 9.06 -14.37
N ALA A 169 -21.65 7.78 -14.07
CA ALA A 169 -22.15 6.68 -14.89
C ALA A 169 -23.66 6.50 -14.74
#